data_AF-A0A917HZY3-F1
#
_entry.id   AF-A0A917HZY3-F1
#
_cell.length_a   1.000
_cell.length_b   1.000
_cell.length_c   1.000
_cell.angle_alpha   90.00
_cell.angle_beta   90.00
_cell.angle_gamma   90.00
#
_symmetry.space_group_name_H-M   'P 1'
#
loop_
_entity.id
_entity.type
_entity.pdbx_description
1 polymer ?
#
loop_
_entity_poly.entity_id
_entity_poly.type
_entity_poly.pdbx_seq_one_letter_code
_entity_poly.pdbx_strand_id
1 'polypeptide(L)'
;MGWGFALGATNDVLQAKFSNSLGLDISLAHRNYFIYPSIDFLTFGYNQQVHDPDYAYDLEKGRSNFYVLNLAAGIRKQFDKLNVYAYAGPGVGVVVEPRAIVSSSGSNVTIENTTHMTPTARGGLGADYKIGGFFLFVETGWLHNFRNIQRRPVNVVSLYAGLKTDVTKLKDNVARVMGID
;
A
#
# COMPACT_ATOMS: atom_id res chain seq x y z
N MET A 1 -8.19 5.40 1.79
CA MET A 1 -7.93 5.69 0.36
C MET A 1 -6.87 6.78 0.27
N GLY A 2 -6.08 6.85 -0.78
CA GLY A 2 -4.97 7.81 -0.80
C GLY A 2 -4.18 7.83 -2.09
N TRP A 3 -2.99 8.41 -1.98
CA TRP A 3 -2.03 8.51 -3.08
C TRP A 3 -0.69 7.94 -2.65
N GLY A 4 -0.10 7.12 -3.51
CA GLY A 4 1.29 6.67 -3.41
C GLY A 4 2.16 7.53 -4.30
N PHE A 5 3.13 8.24 -3.73
CA PHE A 5 4.10 9.07 -4.43
C PHE A 5 5.45 8.33 -4.46
N ALA A 6 5.96 8.03 -5.64
CA ALA A 6 7.34 7.55 -5.76
C ALA A 6 8.31 8.70 -5.49
N LEU A 7 9.34 8.47 -4.66
CA LEU A 7 10.36 9.47 -4.34
C LEU A 7 11.61 9.32 -5.22
N GLY A 8 12.26 10.45 -5.50
CA GLY A 8 13.56 10.51 -6.19
C GLY A 8 13.48 10.21 -7.68
N ALA A 9 14.53 9.59 -8.23
CA ALA A 9 14.65 9.23 -9.65
C ALA A 9 13.60 8.22 -10.14
N THR A 10 12.79 7.67 -9.23
CA THR A 10 11.70 6.75 -9.55
C THR A 10 10.41 7.51 -9.90
N ASN A 11 10.28 8.80 -9.58
CA ASN A 11 9.11 9.61 -9.95
C ASN A 11 8.96 9.78 -11.48
N ASP A 12 10.08 9.83 -12.21
CA ASP A 12 10.07 9.95 -13.67
C ASP A 12 9.58 8.67 -14.37
N VAL A 13 9.57 7.55 -13.63
CA VAL A 13 9.17 6.21 -14.10
C VAL A 13 7.80 5.82 -13.54
N LEU A 14 7.55 6.10 -12.25
CA LEU A 14 6.34 5.75 -11.51
C LEU A 14 5.57 7.02 -11.12
N GLN A 15 4.61 7.40 -11.96
CA GLN A 15 3.72 8.51 -11.67
C GLN A 15 2.67 8.13 -10.63
N ALA A 16 2.50 8.98 -9.61
CA ALA A 16 1.55 8.78 -8.53
C ALA A 16 0.12 8.62 -9.05
N LYS A 17 -0.52 7.48 -8.76
CA LYS A 17 -1.95 7.28 -8.98
C LYS A 17 -2.66 6.93 -7.69
N PHE A 18 -3.98 7.03 -7.76
CA PHE A 18 -4.86 6.66 -6.66
C PHE A 18 -4.55 5.25 -6.17
N SER A 19 -4.35 5.14 -4.87
CA SER A 19 -3.89 3.93 -4.20
C SER A 19 -4.75 3.66 -2.98
N ASN A 20 -4.95 2.39 -2.67
CA ASN A 20 -5.76 1.97 -1.54
C ASN A 20 -4.93 1.18 -0.55
N SER A 21 -5.37 1.21 0.71
CA SER A 21 -4.79 0.40 1.78
C SER A 21 -5.93 -0.16 2.59
N LEU A 22 -5.85 -1.45 2.88
CA LEU A 22 -6.75 -2.16 3.79
C LEU A 22 -5.89 -2.69 4.92
N GLY A 23 -6.20 -2.32 6.17
CA GLY A 23 -5.44 -2.79 7.32
C GLY A 23 -6.35 -3.05 8.50
N LEU A 24 -5.91 -3.97 9.36
CA LEU A 24 -6.59 -4.29 10.60
C LEU A 24 -5.75 -3.78 11.76
N ASP A 25 -6.38 -3.02 12.64
CA ASP A 25 -5.74 -2.48 13.82
C ASP A 25 -6.02 -3.39 15.02
N ILE A 26 -4.99 -4.11 15.48
CA ILE A 26 -5.09 -5.09 16.55
C ILE A 26 -4.34 -4.57 17.78
N SER A 27 -5.08 -4.11 18.78
CA SER A 27 -4.50 -3.67 20.06
C SER A 27 -3.93 -4.87 20.83
N LEU A 28 -2.72 -4.71 21.38
CA LEU A 28 -2.07 -5.70 22.24
C LEU A 28 -2.55 -5.57 23.69
N ALA A 29 -2.11 -6.51 24.55
CA ALA A 29 -2.42 -6.51 25.99
C ALA A 29 -2.15 -5.14 26.66
N HIS A 30 -1.09 -4.47 26.20
CA HIS A 30 -0.84 -3.06 26.51
C HIS A 30 -1.51 -2.19 25.44
N ARG A 31 -2.52 -1.41 25.85
CA ARG A 31 -3.34 -0.54 24.97
C ARG A 31 -2.56 0.46 24.11
N ASN A 32 -1.32 0.77 24.50
CA ASN A 32 -0.45 1.69 23.76
C ASN A 32 0.28 1.01 22.60
N TYR A 33 0.25 -0.32 22.51
CA TYR A 33 0.91 -1.08 21.46
C TYR A 33 -0.13 -1.78 20.59
N PHE A 34 0.18 -1.89 19.30
CA PHE A 34 -0.70 -2.55 18.36
C PHE A 34 0.10 -3.25 17.27
N ILE A 35 -0.53 -4.25 16.66
CA ILE A 35 -0.09 -4.86 15.42
C ILE A 35 -1.03 -4.39 14.31
N TYR A 36 -0.45 -4.08 13.16
CA TYR A 36 -1.12 -3.54 11.99
C TYR A 36 -0.75 -4.37 10.76
N PRO A 37 -1.36 -5.56 10.58
CA PRO A 37 -1.35 -6.21 9.27
C PRO A 37 -2.12 -5.34 8.27
N SER A 38 -1.48 -5.01 7.15
CA SER A 38 -2.08 -4.21 6.09
C SER A 38 -1.71 -4.74 4.70
N ILE A 39 -2.59 -4.48 3.74
CA ILE A 39 -2.39 -4.75 2.32
C ILE A 39 -2.52 -3.42 1.59
N ASP A 40 -1.45 -2.99 0.95
CA ASP A 40 -1.43 -1.81 0.10
C ASP A 40 -1.61 -2.22 -1.35
N PHE A 41 -2.54 -1.54 -1.99
CA PHE A 41 -2.81 -1.59 -3.43
C PHE A 41 -2.30 -0.29 -4.02
N LEU A 42 -1.00 -0.23 -4.33
CA LEU A 42 -0.40 0.94 -4.94
C LEU A 42 -0.50 0.81 -6.46
N THR A 43 -1.05 1.84 -7.09
CA THR A 43 -1.08 1.94 -8.55
C THR A 43 -0.14 3.07 -8.97
N PHE A 44 0.67 2.81 -9.99
CA PHE A 44 1.53 3.82 -10.61
C PHE A 44 1.34 3.84 -12.13
N GLY A 45 1.45 5.02 -12.73
CA GLY A 45 1.73 5.12 -14.17
C GLY A 45 3.17 4.71 -14.42
N TYR A 46 3.43 3.83 -15.38
CA TYR A 46 4.74 3.28 -15.66
C TYR A 46 5.23 3.76 -17.03
N ASN A 47 6.30 4.54 -17.07
CA ASN A 47 7.01 4.87 -18.31
C ASN A 47 8.37 4.18 -18.29
N GLN A 48 8.57 3.22 -19.19
CA GLN A 48 9.84 2.50 -19.28
C GLN A 48 10.94 3.46 -19.78
N GLN A 49 11.97 3.69 -18.96
CA GLN A 49 13.10 4.57 -19.32
C GLN A 49 14.36 3.79 -19.72
N VAL A 50 14.44 2.51 -19.35
CA VAL A 50 15.55 1.63 -19.71
C VAL A 50 15.06 0.60 -20.71
N HIS A 51 15.69 0.62 -21.89
CA HIS A 51 15.44 -0.38 -22.93
C HIS A 51 15.83 -1.76 -22.41
N ASP A 52 14.89 -2.70 -22.47
CA ASP A 52 15.15 -4.08 -22.13
C ASP A 52 15.59 -4.81 -23.41
N PRO A 53 16.85 -5.27 -23.50
CA PRO A 53 17.37 -5.88 -24.74
C PRO A 53 16.65 -7.18 -25.10
N ASP A 54 15.90 -7.79 -24.18
CA ASP A 54 15.08 -8.97 -24.46
C ASP A 54 13.74 -8.62 -25.15
N TYR A 55 13.40 -7.32 -25.29
CA TYR A 55 12.13 -6.84 -25.84
C TYR A 55 12.34 -5.76 -26.91
N ALA A 56 11.71 -5.95 -28.08
CA ALA A 56 11.93 -5.09 -29.24
C ALA A 56 11.38 -3.66 -29.12
N TYR A 57 10.53 -3.36 -28.13
CA TYR A 57 9.86 -2.06 -27.98
C TYR A 57 9.74 -1.64 -26.51
N ASP A 58 9.95 -0.35 -26.25
CA ASP A 58 9.78 0.26 -24.93
C ASP A 58 8.32 0.64 -24.68
N LEU A 59 7.84 0.38 -23.47
CA LEU A 59 6.45 0.63 -23.10
C LEU A 59 6.27 2.06 -22.58
N GLU A 60 5.68 2.92 -23.41
CA GLU A 60 5.24 4.27 -23.04
C GLU A 60 3.79 4.21 -22.51
N LYS A 61 3.52 4.75 -21.31
CA LYS A 61 2.19 4.79 -20.64
C LYS A 61 1.62 3.46 -20.15
N GLY A 62 2.45 2.61 -19.53
CA GLY A 62 2.01 1.43 -18.79
C GLY A 62 1.32 1.75 -17.47
N ARG A 63 0.70 0.73 -16.85
CA ARG A 63 0.20 0.76 -15.47
C ARG A 63 0.87 -0.35 -14.67
N SER A 64 1.69 0.02 -13.69
CA SER A 64 2.26 -0.96 -12.76
C SER A 64 1.45 -0.96 -11.47
N ASN A 65 1.10 -2.16 -11.00
CA ASN A 65 0.38 -2.35 -9.75
C ASN A 65 1.30 -3.07 -8.76
N PHE A 66 1.37 -2.56 -7.54
CA PHE A 66 2.13 -3.14 -6.46
C PHE A 66 1.12 -3.58 -5.39
N TYR A 67 1.19 -4.85 -5.04
CA TYR A 67 0.41 -5.45 -3.98
C TYR A 67 1.36 -5.74 -2.81
N VAL A 68 1.31 -4.94 -1.76
CA VAL A 68 2.26 -5.07 -0.65
C VAL A 68 1.53 -5.54 0.59
N LEU A 69 1.87 -6.74 1.05
CA LEU A 69 1.43 -7.25 2.34
C LEU A 69 2.45 -6.81 3.40
N ASN A 70 2.00 -6.03 4.37
CA ASN A 70 2.83 -5.53 5.46
C ASN A 70 2.36 -6.11 6.80
N LEU A 71 3.32 -6.34 7.68
CA LEU A 71 3.06 -6.67 9.08
C LEU A 71 3.81 -5.66 9.94
N ALA A 72 3.12 -4.58 10.30
CA ALA A 72 3.70 -3.54 11.13
C ALA A 72 3.36 -3.74 12.61
N ALA A 73 4.25 -3.29 13.49
CA ALA A 73 3.96 -3.07 14.88
C ALA A 73 4.11 -1.57 15.18
N GLY A 74 3.32 -1.06 16.11
CA GLY A 74 3.30 0.36 16.39
C GLY A 74 2.96 0.71 17.82
N ILE A 75 3.22 1.97 18.13
CA ILE A 75 2.84 2.63 19.38
C ILE A 75 1.80 3.69 19.09
N ARG A 76 0.79 3.79 19.95
CA ARG A 76 -0.25 4.83 19.90
C ARG A 76 -0.32 5.58 21.21
N LYS A 77 -0.66 6.85 21.11
CA LYS A 77 -0.96 7.71 22.24
C LYS A 77 -2.32 8.35 22.03
N GLN A 78 -3.22 8.12 22.97
CA GLN A 78 -4.57 8.67 22.97
C GLN A 78 -4.58 10.01 23.72
N PHE A 79 -5.09 11.04 23.06
CA PHE A 79 -5.39 12.37 23.59
C PHE A 79 -6.90 12.60 23.44
N ASP A 80 -7.67 12.13 24.43
CA ASP A 80 -9.13 12.17 24.43
C ASP A 80 -9.75 11.51 23.18
N LYS A 81 -10.17 12.31 22.19
CA LYS A 81 -10.77 11.86 20.92
C LYS A 81 -9.76 11.67 19.79
N LEU A 82 -8.52 12.14 19.95
CA LEU A 82 -7.45 12.05 18.96
C LEU A 82 -6.46 10.95 19.38
N ASN A 83 -6.21 9.95 18.55
CA ASN A 83 -5.06 9.06 18.73
C ASN A 83 -4.00 9.41 17.70
N VAL A 84 -2.76 9.48 18.14
CA VAL A 84 -1.60 9.61 17.27
C VAL A 84 -0.79 8.34 17.40
N TYR A 85 -0.36 7.77 16.28
CA TYR A 85 0.35 6.51 16.24
C TYR A 85 1.53 6.56 15.28
N ALA A 86 2.54 5.75 15.62
CA ALA A 86 3.69 5.47 14.79
C ALA A 86 3.79 3.96 14.63
N TYR A 87 4.15 3.50 13.43
CA TYR A 87 4.31 2.08 13.17
C TYR A 87 5.50 1.83 12.25
N ALA A 88 6.08 0.64 12.36
CA ALA A 88 7.09 0.15 11.45
C ALA A 88 7.04 -1.38 11.39
N GLY A 89 7.41 -1.93 10.25
CA GLY A 89 7.58 -3.36 10.11
C GLY A 89 7.96 -3.81 8.70
N PRO A 90 8.27 -5.10 8.57
CA PRO A 90 8.54 -5.71 7.27
C PRO A 90 7.26 -5.91 6.48
N GLY A 91 7.45 -6.07 5.17
CA GLY A 91 6.41 -6.49 4.24
C GLY A 91 7.00 -7.29 3.09
N VAL A 92 6.09 -7.82 2.28
CA VAL A 92 6.41 -8.48 1.01
C VAL A 92 5.53 -7.86 -0.05
N GLY A 93 6.17 -7.27 -1.06
CA GLY A 93 5.53 -6.69 -2.23
C GLY A 93 5.57 -7.63 -3.43
N VAL A 94 4.42 -7.83 -4.05
CA VAL A 94 4.29 -8.38 -5.40
C VAL A 94 4.17 -7.22 -6.36
N VAL A 95 5.18 -7.05 -7.21
CA VAL A 95 5.23 -6.01 -8.23
C VAL A 95 4.82 -6.63 -9.55
N VAL A 96 3.83 -6.02 -10.20
CA VAL A 96 3.37 -6.42 -11.53
C VAL A 96 3.82 -5.35 -12.53
N GLU A 97 4.77 -5.71 -13.38
CA GLU A 97 5.33 -4.85 -14.41
C GLU A 97 4.79 -5.27 -15.78
N PRO A 98 4.04 -4.41 -16.48
CA PRO A 98 3.64 -4.68 -17.86
C PRO A 98 4.83 -4.50 -18.81
N ARG A 99 5.02 -5.46 -19.70
CA ARG A 99 6.00 -5.44 -20.81
C ARG A 99 5.27 -5.64 -22.14
N ALA A 100 5.75 -5.03 -23.21
CA ALA A 100 5.14 -5.14 -24.54
C ALA A 100 5.90 -6.18 -25.36
N ILE A 101 5.19 -7.20 -25.85
CA ILE A 101 5.70 -8.16 -26.83
C ILE A 101 4.91 -7.98 -28.12
N VAL A 102 5.62 -7.91 -29.25
CA VAL A 102 5.01 -7.94 -30.57
C VAL A 102 4.92 -9.38 -31.04
N SER A 103 3.71 -9.84 -31.39
CA SER A 103 3.49 -11.19 -31.90
C SER A 103 4.02 -11.29 -33.33
N SER A 104 4.85 -12.31 -33.62
CA SER A 104 5.65 -12.45 -34.84
C SER A 104 4.86 -12.66 -36.15
N SER A 105 3.53 -12.61 -36.11
CA SER A 105 2.64 -12.95 -37.22
C SER A 105 1.47 -11.97 -37.43
N GLY A 106 1.43 -10.84 -36.72
CA GLY A 106 0.42 -9.81 -36.97
C GLY A 106 0.68 -8.56 -36.14
N SER A 107 0.21 -7.42 -36.64
CA SER A 107 0.38 -6.05 -36.12
C SER A 107 -0.27 -5.79 -34.73
N ASN A 108 -0.22 -6.77 -33.82
CA ASN A 108 -0.83 -6.73 -32.49
C ASN A 108 0.27 -6.71 -31.42
N VAL A 109 0.27 -5.67 -30.60
CA VAL A 109 1.11 -5.54 -29.40
C VAL A 109 0.39 -6.22 -28.24
N THR A 110 0.97 -7.28 -27.68
CA THR A 110 0.44 -7.98 -26.50
C THR A 110 1.19 -7.52 -25.26
N ILE A 111 0.48 -7.17 -24.19
CA ILE A 111 1.07 -6.77 -22.91
C ILE A 111 1.23 -8.04 -22.05
N GLU A 112 2.47 -8.46 -21.79
CA GLU A 112 2.78 -9.52 -20.84
C GLU A 112 3.16 -8.93 -19.48
N ASN A 113 2.61 -9.47 -18.39
CA ASN A 113 2.84 -8.95 -17.05
C ASN A 113 3.87 -9.80 -16.32
N THR A 114 5.09 -9.29 -16.13
CA THR A 114 6.09 -9.96 -15.30
C THR A 114 5.79 -9.68 -13.83
N THR A 115 5.70 -10.74 -13.03
CA THR A 115 5.42 -10.64 -11.59
C THR A 115 6.67 -10.93 -10.79
N HIS A 116 7.03 -10.03 -9.87
CA HIS A 116 8.19 -10.18 -9.02
C HIS A 116 7.84 -10.02 -7.54
N MET A 117 8.24 -10.98 -6.72
CA MET A 117 8.17 -10.87 -5.27
C MET A 117 9.40 -10.15 -4.73
N THR A 118 9.18 -9.23 -3.81
CA THR A 118 10.21 -8.35 -3.25
C THR A 118 9.99 -8.15 -1.75
N PRO A 119 11.03 -8.25 -0.92
CA PRO A 119 10.92 -7.82 0.46
C PRO A 119 10.81 -6.29 0.53
N THR A 120 9.94 -5.80 1.41
CA THR A 120 9.73 -4.38 1.66
C THR A 120 9.85 -4.07 3.13
N ALA A 121 10.15 -2.82 3.46
CA ALA A 121 9.97 -2.27 4.80
C ALA A 121 9.00 -1.11 4.72
N ARG A 122 8.09 -1.02 5.69
CA ARG A 122 7.14 0.08 5.82
C ARG A 122 7.30 0.72 7.19
N GLY A 123 7.27 2.03 7.23
CA GLY A 123 7.21 2.80 8.47
C GLY A 123 6.36 4.04 8.25
N GLY A 124 5.63 4.49 9.27
CA GLY A 124 4.71 5.60 9.09
C GLY A 124 4.22 6.21 10.38
N LEU A 125 3.56 7.34 10.22
CA LEU A 125 2.91 8.09 11.26
C LEU A 125 1.45 8.26 10.84
N GLY A 126 0.54 8.17 11.80
CA GLY A 126 -0.85 8.46 11.54
C GLY A 126 -1.52 9.08 12.74
N ALA A 127 -2.67 9.67 12.47
CA ALA A 127 -3.59 10.15 13.46
C ALA A 127 -4.98 9.61 13.14
N ASP A 128 -5.75 9.30 14.16
CA ASP A 128 -7.17 9.03 14.01
C ASP A 128 -7.98 9.87 15.00
N TYR A 129 -9.12 10.35 14.53
CA TYR A 129 -10.01 11.21 15.28
C TYR A 129 -11.38 10.55 15.39
N LYS A 130 -11.83 10.34 16.62
CA LYS A 130 -13.08 9.67 16.92
C LYS A 130 -14.27 10.60 16.71
N ILE A 131 -15.14 10.25 15.77
CA ILE A 131 -16.38 10.96 15.47
C ILE A 131 -17.55 9.98 15.64
N GLY A 132 -18.15 9.99 16.83
CA GLY A 132 -19.26 9.08 17.18
C GLY A 132 -18.82 7.61 17.20
N GLY A 133 -19.34 6.83 16.24
CA GLY A 133 -19.06 5.39 16.07
C GLY A 133 -17.94 5.05 15.10
N PHE A 134 -17.36 6.04 14.43
CA PHE A 134 -16.29 5.86 13.43
C PHE A 134 -15.04 6.65 13.82
N PHE A 135 -13.91 6.28 13.24
CA PHE A 135 -12.64 6.97 13.40
C PHE A 135 -12.19 7.49 12.04
N LEU A 136 -12.06 8.81 11.90
CA LEU A 136 -11.45 9.42 10.73
C LEU A 136 -9.94 9.31 10.89
N PHE A 137 -9.26 8.57 10.01
CA PHE A 137 -7.81 8.44 10.07
C PHE A 137 -7.14 9.16 8.91
N VAL A 138 -5.96 9.71 9.20
CA VAL A 138 -4.98 10.19 8.24
C VAL A 138 -3.66 9.54 8.58
N GLU A 139 -3.00 8.98 7.57
CA GLU A 139 -1.78 8.23 7.74
C GLU A 139 -0.80 8.57 6.63
N THR A 140 0.45 8.83 7.00
CA THR A 140 1.56 8.89 6.08
C THR A 140 2.46 7.67 6.31
N GLY A 141 2.76 6.96 5.23
CA GLY A 141 3.61 5.79 5.24
C GLY A 141 4.77 6.00 4.27
N TRP A 142 5.96 5.61 4.69
CA TRP A 142 7.11 5.43 3.83
C TRP A 142 7.33 3.93 3.64
N LEU A 143 7.49 3.53 2.38
CA LEU A 143 7.76 2.17 1.96
C LEU A 143 9.09 2.15 1.21
N HIS A 144 9.98 1.29 1.68
CA HIS A 144 11.25 1.00 1.05
C HIS A 144 11.17 -0.38 0.39
N ASN A 145 11.43 -0.45 -0.92
CA ASN A 145 11.62 -1.71 -1.62
C ASN A 145 13.12 -2.02 -1.66
N PHE A 146 13.52 -3.17 -1.11
CA PHE A 146 14.93 -3.57 -1.08
C PHE A 146 15.44 -4.08 -2.42
N ARG A 147 14.54 -4.35 -3.38
CA ARG A 147 14.92 -4.75 -4.73
C ARG A 147 14.91 -3.52 -5.64
N ASN A 148 15.97 -3.39 -6.42
CA ASN A 148 16.04 -2.37 -7.45
C ASN A 148 15.08 -2.72 -8.60
N ILE A 149 14.26 -1.75 -9.01
CA ILE A 149 13.48 -1.80 -10.25
C ILE A 149 14.22 -0.91 -11.27
N GLN A 150 14.51 -1.45 -12.45
CA GLN A 150 15.30 -0.75 -13.49
C GLN A 150 16.63 -0.14 -12.96
N ARG A 151 17.36 -0.86 -12.10
CA ARG A 151 18.60 -0.41 -11.42
C ARG A 151 18.43 0.82 -10.51
N ARG A 152 17.20 1.16 -10.11
CA ARG A 152 16.92 2.27 -9.18
C ARG A 152 16.27 1.76 -7.90
N PRO A 153 16.65 2.31 -6.73
CA PRO A 153 15.99 1.99 -5.47
C PRO A 153 14.57 2.57 -5.47
N VAL A 154 13.57 1.77 -5.12
CA VAL A 154 12.17 2.20 -5.11
C VAL A 154 11.76 2.57 -3.69
N ASN A 155 11.55 3.87 -3.51
CA ASN A 155 11.02 4.45 -2.28
C ASN A 155 9.67 5.07 -2.60
N VAL A 156 8.65 4.73 -1.83
CA VAL A 156 7.30 5.25 -2.00
C VAL A 156 6.87 5.93 -0.70
N VAL A 157 6.35 7.14 -0.79
CA VAL A 157 5.60 7.77 0.29
C VAL A 157 4.12 7.72 -0.05
N SER A 158 3.35 7.04 0.79
CA SER A 158 1.92 7.00 0.72
C SER A 158 1.29 8.00 1.69
N LEU A 159 0.28 8.72 1.24
CA LEU A 159 -0.62 9.48 2.09
C LEU A 159 -2.01 8.88 1.97
N TYR A 160 -2.53 8.36 3.08
CA TYR A 160 -3.85 7.76 3.19
C TYR A 160 -4.74 8.60 4.09
N ALA A 161 -6.00 8.72 3.73
CA ALA A 161 -7.06 9.18 4.60
C ALA A 161 -8.27 8.25 4.45
N GLY A 162 -9.05 8.08 5.52
CA GLY A 162 -10.23 7.25 5.44
C GLY A 162 -10.95 7.09 6.76
N LEU A 163 -11.83 6.10 6.79
CA LEU A 163 -12.60 5.74 7.96
C LEU A 163 -12.12 4.38 8.47
N LYS A 164 -11.84 4.30 9.76
CA LYS A 164 -11.71 3.04 10.51
C LYS A 164 -13.03 2.80 11.24
N THR A 165 -13.58 1.61 11.07
CA THR A 165 -14.76 1.16 11.80
C THR A 165 -14.32 0.26 12.94
N ASP A 166 -14.88 0.49 14.13
CA ASP A 166 -14.63 -0.37 15.28
C ASP A 166 -15.41 -1.69 15.12
N VAL A 167 -14.70 -2.74 14.71
CA VAL A 167 -15.30 -4.07 14.50
C VAL A 167 -15.71 -4.71 15.83
N THR A 168 -15.12 -4.29 16.96
CA THR A 168 -15.45 -4.82 18.29
C THR A 168 -16.91 -4.53 18.64
N LYS A 169 -17.43 -3.36 18.25
CA LYS A 169 -18.84 -2.97 18.48
C LYS A 169 -19.83 -3.61 17.51
N LEU A 170 -19.37 -4.13 16.37
CA LEU A 170 -20.24 -4.85 15.44
C LEU A 170 -20.66 -6.22 16.02
N LYS A 171 -19.80 -6.85 16.82
CA LYS A 171 -20.12 -8.11 17.49
C LYS A 171 -21.30 -7.95 18.47
N ASP A 172 -21.32 -6.86 19.23
CA ASP A 172 -22.40 -6.58 20.20
C ASP A 172 -23.75 -6.32 19.52
N ASN A 173 -23.75 -5.63 18.37
CA ASN A 173 -24.99 -5.39 17.63
C ASN A 173 -25.54 -6.65 16.94
N VAL A 174 -24.69 -7.57 16.49
CA VAL A 174 -25.16 -8.84 15.92
C VAL A 174 -25.65 -9.79 17.02
N ALA A 175 -24.97 -9.86 18.17
CA ALA A 175 -25.42 -10.65 19.32
C ALA A 175 -26.78 -10.16 19.84
N ARG A 176 -27.00 -8.83 19.90
CA ARG A 176 -28.28 -8.25 20.33
C ARG A 176 -29.42 -8.46 19.33
N VAL A 177 -29.11 -8.63 18.04
CA VAL A 177 -30.11 -8.97 17.00
C VAL A 177 -30.37 -10.48 16.92
N MET A 178 -29.40 -11.30 17.33
CA MET A 178 -29.52 -12.76 17.41
C MET A 178 -30.04 -13.29 18.76
N GLY A 179 -30.23 -12.43 19.77
CA GLY A 179 -30.93 -12.77 21.01
C GLY A 179 -30.18 -13.75 21.93
N ILE A 180 -28.85 -13.70 21.95
CA ILE A 180 -28.04 -14.53 22.83
C ILE A 180 -27.43 -13.63 23.91
N ASP A 181 -28.08 -13.62 25.08
CA ASP A 181 -27.54 -13.09 26.34
C ASP A 181 -26.51 -14.06 26.95
#